data_AF-E6MH02-F1
#
_entry.id   AF-E6MH02-F1
#
_cell.length_a   1.000
_cell.length_b   1.000
_cell.length_c   1.000
_cell.angle_alpha   90.00
_cell.angle_beta   90.00
_cell.angle_gamma   90.00
#
_symmetry.space_group_name_H-M   'P 1'
#
loop_
_entity.id
_entity.type
_entity.pdbx_description
1 polymer ?
#
loop_
_entity_poly.entity_id
_entity_poly.type
_entity_poly.pdbx_seq_one_letter_code
_entity_poly.pdbx_strand_id
1 'polypeptide(L)'
;MIQSNYIRRKQSELIALMEASPDRDYITVEDAAKFLGMDKQAFRELAAQGHIPFAIGGILQRSKYTKVPKLPFFNWCLQSSSSIFLIA
;
A
#
# COMPACT_ATOMS: atom_id res chain seq x y z
N MET A 1 25.64 6.52 -6.76
CA MET A 1 24.53 5.61 -7.12
C MET A 1 23.41 6.47 -7.72
N ILE A 2 23.20 6.45 -9.03
CA ILE A 2 22.14 7.25 -9.67
C ILE A 2 20.82 6.51 -9.43
N GLN A 3 20.06 6.93 -8.40
CA GLN A 3 18.68 6.48 -8.28
C GLN A 3 17.88 6.98 -9.48
N SER A 4 17.13 6.08 -10.12
CA SER A 4 16.20 6.43 -11.19
C SER A 4 15.25 7.56 -10.73
N ASN A 5 15.03 8.57 -11.58
CA ASN A 5 14.06 9.64 -11.35
C ASN A 5 12.67 9.08 -11.04
N TYR A 6 12.32 7.93 -11.62
CA TYR A 6 11.07 7.24 -11.33
C TYR A 6 10.99 6.77 -9.87
N ILE A 7 12.06 6.16 -9.35
CA ILE A 7 12.12 5.64 -7.97
C ILE A 7 11.99 6.81 -6.98
N ARG A 8 12.71 7.91 -7.22
CA ARG A 8 12.63 9.12 -6.37
C ARG A 8 11.21 9.67 -6.35
N ARG A 9 10.56 9.77 -7.50
CA ARG A 9 9.17 10.21 -7.59
C ARG A 9 8.23 9.29 -6.79
N LYS A 10 8.38 7.97 -6.91
CA LYS A 10 7.55 7.02 -6.16
C LYS A 10 7.77 7.08 -4.65
N GLN A 11 8.99 7.36 -4.20
CA GLN A 11 9.27 7.62 -2.79
C GLN A 11 8.59 8.91 -2.30
N SER A 12 8.64 10.00 -3.07
CA SER A 12 7.93 11.23 -2.74
C SER A 12 6.41 11.03 -2.71
N GLU A 13 5.84 10.28 -3.65
CA GLU A 13 4.42 9.92 -3.65
C GLU A 13 4.04 9.12 -2.40
N LEU A 14 4.88 8.18 -1.95
CA LEU A 14 4.64 7.39 -0.75
C LEU A 14 4.64 8.25 0.52
N ILE A 15 5.60 9.18 0.64
CA ILE A 15 5.68 10.10 1.79
C ILE A 15 4.43 10.99 1.83
N ALA A 16 4.08 11.61 0.71
CA ALA A 16 2.89 12.45 0.61
C ALA A 16 1.61 11.68 0.99
N LEU A 17 1.52 10.40 0.59
CA LEU A 17 0.41 9.54 0.95
C LEU A 17 0.32 9.27 2.46
N MET A 18 1.46 9.12 3.15
CA MET A 18 1.47 8.94 4.61
C MET A 18 1.05 10.22 5.36
N GLU A 19 1.33 11.39 4.77
CA GLU A 19 1.04 12.71 5.36
C GLU A 19 -0.37 13.24 5.03
N ALA A 20 -1.03 12.76 3.97
CA ALA A 20 -2.29 13.30 3.46
C ALA A 20 -3.49 13.27 4.45
N SER A 21 -3.42 12.48 5.52
CA SER A 21 -4.48 12.41 6.56
C SER A 21 -3.84 12.18 7.93
N PRO A 22 -3.28 13.21 8.57
CA PRO A 22 -2.47 13.07 9.78
C PRO A 22 -3.28 12.59 11.00
N ASP A 23 -4.60 12.77 10.97
CA ASP A 23 -5.58 12.32 11.96
C ASP A 23 -5.93 10.83 11.87
N ARG A 24 -5.42 10.11 10.86
CA ARG A 24 -5.78 8.72 10.58
C ARG A 24 -4.55 7.81 10.55
N ASP A 25 -4.68 6.66 11.18
CA ASP A 25 -3.68 5.58 11.14
C ASP A 25 -3.81 4.68 9.90
N TYR A 26 -4.70 5.02 8.97
CA TYR A 26 -5.03 4.23 7.79
C TYR A 26 -5.07 5.10 6.54
N ILE A 27 -4.70 4.53 5.40
CA ILE A 27 -4.97 5.10 4.07
C ILE A 27 -6.23 4.48 3.48
N THR A 28 -6.83 5.16 2.51
CA THR A 28 -8.01 4.61 1.83
C THR A 28 -7.60 3.47 0.90
N VAL A 29 -8.55 2.56 0.64
CA VAL A 29 -8.38 1.50 -0.37
C VAL A 29 -8.07 2.09 -1.75
N GLU A 30 -8.68 3.23 -2.06
CA GLU A 30 -8.50 3.90 -3.34
C GLU A 30 -7.09 4.45 -3.50
N ASP A 31 -6.56 5.12 -2.48
CA ASP A 31 -5.19 5.65 -2.52
C ASP A 31 -4.14 4.53 -2.57
N ALA A 32 -4.34 3.46 -1.77
CA ALA A 32 -3.47 2.30 -1.79
C ALA A 32 -3.45 1.62 -3.16
N ALA A 33 -4.62 1.37 -3.75
CA ALA A 33 -4.74 0.76 -5.07
C ALA A 33 -4.12 1.64 -6.16
N LYS A 34 -4.39 2.95 -6.12
CA LYS A 34 -3.81 3.93 -7.06
C LYS A 34 -2.30 3.99 -6.96
N PHE A 35 -1.73 4.00 -5.75
CA PHE A 35 -0.28 4.01 -5.54
C PHE A 35 0.39 2.78 -6.16
N LEU A 36 -0.22 1.61 -5.97
CA LEU A 36 0.27 0.31 -6.46
C LEU A 36 -0.06 0.05 -7.94
N GLY A 37 -0.84 0.91 -8.59
CA GLY A 37 -1.30 0.69 -9.96
C GLY A 37 -2.27 -0.48 -10.11
N MET A 38 -3.06 -0.76 -9.07
CA MET A 38 -4.07 -1.81 -9.04
C MET A 38 -5.47 -1.25 -9.23
N ASP A 39 -6.38 -2.05 -9.81
CA ASP A 39 -7.80 -1.76 -9.76
C ASP A 39 -8.33 -1.80 -8.32
N LYS A 40 -9.22 -0.87 -7.98
CA LYS A 40 -9.77 -0.70 -6.62
C LYS A 40 -10.60 -1.90 -6.17
N GLN A 41 -11.39 -2.49 -7.07
CA GLN A 41 -12.26 -3.62 -6.74
C GLN A 41 -11.45 -4.91 -6.59
N ALA A 42 -10.52 -5.14 -7.52
CA ALA A 42 -9.57 -6.25 -7.42
C ALA A 42 -8.76 -6.19 -6.12
N PHE A 43 -8.24 -5.01 -5.74
CA PHE A 43 -7.53 -4.83 -4.46
C PHE A 43 -8.41 -5.22 -3.28
N ARG A 44 -9.66 -4.75 -3.25
CA ARG A 44 -10.60 -5.05 -2.16
C ARG A 44 -10.92 -6.54 -2.05
N GLU A 45 -11.04 -7.22 -3.18
CA GLU A 45 -11.29 -8.67 -3.22
C GLU A 45 -10.11 -9.46 -2.69
N LEU A 46 -8.90 -9.15 -3.16
CA LEU A 46 -7.67 -9.78 -2.67
C LEU A 46 -7.43 -9.51 -1.18
N ALA A 47 -7.70 -8.28 -0.71
CA ALA A 47 -7.61 -7.94 0.70
C ALA A 47 -8.61 -8.75 1.54
N ALA A 48 -9.86 -8.87 1.09
CA ALA A 48 -10.89 -9.66 1.79
C ALA A 48 -10.56 -11.16 1.84
N GLN A 49 -9.79 -11.67 0.89
CA GLN A 49 -9.30 -13.05 0.84
C GLN A 49 -7.99 -13.27 1.62
N GLY A 50 -7.39 -12.20 2.18
CA GLY A 50 -6.12 -12.28 2.91
C GLY A 50 -4.87 -12.36 2.03
N HIS A 51 -4.98 -12.04 0.73
CA HIS A 51 -3.84 -12.05 -0.19
C HIS A 51 -2.97 -10.79 -0.15
N ILE A 52 -3.48 -9.70 0.45
CA ILE A 52 -2.72 -8.45 0.59
C ILE A 52 -2.10 -8.38 1.99
N PRO A 53 -0.77 -8.53 2.14
CA PRO A 53 -0.12 -8.82 3.43
C PRO A 53 -0.13 -7.65 4.42
N PHE A 54 -0.35 -6.43 3.93
CA PHE A 54 -0.41 -5.23 4.75
C PHE A 54 -1.85 -4.73 4.98
N ALA A 55 -2.85 -5.33 4.33
CA ALA A 55 -4.24 -4.91 4.44
C ALA A 55 -5.03 -5.85 5.35
N ILE A 56 -5.98 -5.29 6.09
CA ILE A 56 -6.92 -6.03 6.92
C ILE A 56 -8.25 -6.05 6.17
N GLY A 57 -8.61 -7.19 5.59
CA GLY A 57 -9.86 -7.36 4.88
C GLY A 57 -10.72 -8.48 5.46
N GLY A 58 -12.02 -8.41 5.23
CA GLY A 58 -12.95 -9.48 5.61
C GLY A 58 -14.36 -9.27 5.04
N ILE A 59 -15.18 -10.31 5.16
CA ILE A 59 -16.58 -10.32 4.74
C ILE A 59 -17.45 -10.45 6.00
N LEU A 60 -18.26 -9.42 6.27
CA LEU A 60 -19.16 -9.40 7.42
C LEU A 60 -20.62 -9.39 6.93
N GLN A 61 -21.33 -10.50 7.15
CA GLN A 61 -22.76 -10.73 6.83
C GLN A 61 -23.16 -10.50 5.37
N ARG A 62 -22.99 -9.28 4.82
CA ARG A 62 -23.17 -8.90 3.40
C ARG A 62 -22.25 -7.75 2.94
N SER A 63 -21.38 -7.23 3.80
CA SER A 63 -20.47 -6.13 3.47
C SER A 63 -19.00 -6.60 3.48
N LYS A 64 -18.22 -6.11 2.51
CA LYS A 64 -16.76 -6.27 2.51
C LYS A 64 -16.17 -5.07 3.24
N TYR A 65 -15.30 -5.31 4.21
CA TYR A 65 -14.49 -4.26 4.81
C TYR A 65 -13.03 -4.44 4.42
N THR A 66 -12.33 -3.32 4.27
CA THR A 66 -10.89 -3.31 4.03
C THR A 66 -10.32 -2.08 4.70
N LYS A 67 -9.30 -2.29 5.52
CA LYS A 67 -8.48 -1.24 6.13
C LYS A 67 -7.05 -1.42 5.67
N VAL A 68 -6.37 -0.32 5.39
CA VAL A 68 -4.96 -0.31 4.99
C VAL A 68 -4.20 0.52 6.01
N PRO A 69 -3.64 -0.08 7.07
CA PRO A 69 -2.94 0.67 8.11
C PRO A 69 -1.63 1.23 7.56
N LYS A 70 -1.33 2.50 7.88
CA LYS A 70 -0.20 3.25 7.32
C LYS A 70 1.14 2.56 7.56
N LEU A 71 1.44 2.20 8.80
CA LEU A 71 2.73 1.64 9.17
C LEU A 71 3.01 0.27 8.49
N PRO A 72 2.10 -0.73 8.52
CA PRO A 72 2.23 -1.95 7.74
C PRO A 72 2.42 -1.72 6.24
N PHE A 73 1.62 -0.83 5.64
CA PHE A 73 1.72 -0.51 4.21
C PHE A 73 3.09 0.10 3.87
N PHE A 74 3.52 1.10 4.63
CA PHE A 74 4.80 1.77 4.46
C PHE A 74 5.98 0.80 4.61
N ASN A 75 5.98 -0.02 5.66
CA ASN A 75 7.01 -1.02 5.90
C ASN A 75 7.07 -2.02 4.75
N TRP A 76 5.93 -2.48 4.24
CA TRP A 76 5.88 -3.39 3.10
C TRP A 76 6.45 -2.75 1.83
N CYS A 77 6.14 -1.48 1.54
CA CYS A 77 6.72 -0.75 0.41
C CYS A 77 8.24 -0.63 0.53
N LEU A 78 8.76 -0.36 1.74
CA LEU A 78 10.20 -0.26 1.97
C LEU A 78 10.92 -1.61 1.88
N GLN A 79 10.38 -2.66 2.48
CA GLN A 79 10.96 -4.02 2.42
C GLN A 79 10.98 -4.57 1.00
N SER A 80 9.92 -4.31 0.23
CA SER A 80 9.84 -4.68 -1.20
C SER A 80 10.88 -3.93 -2.04
N SER A 81 11.32 -2.74 -1.59
CA SER A 81 12.37 -1.97 -2.26
C SER A 81 13.78 -2.53 -2.00
N SER A 82 14.00 -3.21 -0.87
CA SER A 82 15.29 -3.80 -0.49
C SER A 82 15.63 -5.08 -1.26
N SER A 83 14.65 -5.76 -1.85
CA SER A 83 14.86 -7.01 -2.61
C SER A 83 15.57 -6.80 -3.96
N ILE A 84 15.72 -5.56 -4.43
CA ILE A 84 16.52 -5.22 -5.63
C ILE A 84 18.02 -5.09 -5.29
N PHE A 85 18.39 -4.92 -4.02
CA PHE A 85 19.77 -4.66 -3.60
C PHE A 85 20.51 -5.87 -3.00
N LEU A 86 19.85 -7.03 -2.88
CA LEU A 86 20.44 -8.25 -2.31
C LEU A 86 20.89 -9.29 -3.35
N ILE A 87 20.92 -8.94 -4.63
CA ILE A 87 21.63 -9.69 -5.65
C ILE A 87 22.88 -8.89 -6.02
N ALA A 88 23.87 -8.93 -5.14
CA ALA A 88 25.24 -8.48 -5.38
C ALA A 88 26.19 -9.59 -4.93
#